data_AF-A0A933MVU9-F1
#
_entry.id   AF-A0A933MVU9-F1
#
_cell.length_a   1.000
_cell.length_b   1.000
_cell.length_c   1.000
_cell.angle_alpha   90.00
_cell.angle_beta   90.00
_cell.angle_gamma   90.00
#
_symmetry.space_group_name_H-M   'P 1'
#
loop_
_entity.id
_entity.type
_entity.pdbx_description
1 polymer ?
#
loop_
_entity_poly.entity_id
_entity_poly.type
_entity_poly.pdbx_seq_one_letter_code
_entity_poly.pdbx_strand_id
1 'polypeptide(L)'
;MKLEGNQALTWFLVFVVLLALLSACQSAPSTGGVTPPLPPSPTPAPSTGGVTPPLPPSPTRTPILASEGNYRVEIALFDSNARTAVTDAVGATVTLTIAFRPSKDVFTQTSTGTPTKYSTGWANHTVGEMRYCAGPGRTCTLPDRWVPFANEQRVSVPINWIGLRDFGVTAQFREASGKTIPAGLNLAESASNWLPITGVVDERTPAVAQPPAIQTIIAQARAAFPISGKIQVGEGRPMGGKAGSTITVTVQFEAASPLAPVTEMRLKRDSIGRCLTPDEMSDAAWEPFVAQKSYPVNVALNWTTFKLHVQYRDAKGHLSPVYCSDIAIEGGP
;
A
#
# COMPACT_ATOMS: atom_id res chain seq x y z
N MET A 1 32.99 -17.79 -28.75
CA MET A 1 31.52 -17.93 -28.58
C MET A 1 31.11 -17.17 -27.33
N LYS A 2 30.44 -16.03 -27.53
CA LYS A 2 29.77 -15.21 -26.50
C LYS A 2 28.32 -15.70 -26.44
N LEU A 3 27.82 -16.02 -25.24
CA LEU A 3 26.43 -15.83 -24.78
C LEU A 3 26.21 -16.63 -23.48
N GLU A 4 26.58 -16.07 -22.33
CA GLU A 4 26.02 -16.47 -21.02
C GLU A 4 25.89 -15.21 -20.17
N GLY A 5 24.81 -14.46 -20.38
CA GLY A 5 24.48 -13.26 -19.60
C GLY A 5 22.99 -13.05 -19.38
N ASN A 6 22.12 -13.86 -19.99
CA ASN A 6 20.66 -13.66 -19.94
C ASN A 6 19.90 -14.65 -19.05
N GLN A 7 20.52 -15.72 -18.56
CA GLN A 7 19.86 -16.71 -17.70
C GLN A 7 19.62 -16.17 -16.27
N ALA A 8 20.59 -15.42 -15.71
CA ALA A 8 20.47 -14.88 -14.35
C ALA A 8 19.34 -13.84 -14.20
N LEU A 9 19.04 -13.07 -15.25
CA LEU A 9 17.97 -12.07 -15.22
C LEU A 9 16.57 -12.72 -15.27
N THR A 10 16.44 -13.86 -15.93
CA THR A 10 15.17 -14.61 -16.03
C THR A 10 14.80 -15.24 -14.68
N TRP A 11 15.77 -15.81 -13.96
CA TRP A 11 15.55 -16.35 -12.62
C TRP A 11 15.17 -15.27 -11.60
N PHE A 12 15.77 -14.08 -11.69
CA PHE A 12 15.45 -12.95 -10.82
C PHE A 12 14.00 -12.45 -11.00
N LEU A 13 13.50 -12.41 -12.24
CA LEU A 13 12.12 -11.99 -12.53
C LEU A 13 11.08 -13.00 -12.05
N VAL A 14 11.35 -14.31 -12.17
CA VAL A 14 10.48 -15.36 -11.61
C VAL A 14 10.43 -15.26 -10.08
N PHE A 15 11.56 -14.95 -9.43
CA PHE A 15 11.63 -14.79 -7.97
C PHE A 15 10.86 -13.58 -7.46
N VAL A 16 10.95 -12.42 -8.12
CA VAL A 16 10.22 -11.20 -7.72
C VAL A 16 8.70 -11.39 -7.88
N VAL A 17 8.26 -12.12 -8.90
CA VAL A 17 6.84 -12.46 -9.10
C VAL A 17 6.36 -13.43 -8.01
N LEU A 18 7.16 -14.43 -7.63
CA LEU A 18 6.81 -15.35 -6.53
C LEU A 18 6.73 -14.63 -5.18
N LEU A 19 7.65 -13.69 -4.91
CA LEU A 19 7.65 -12.90 -3.66
C LEU A 19 6.45 -11.95 -3.58
N ALA A 20 6.02 -11.37 -4.72
CA ALA A 20 4.84 -10.53 -4.80
C ALA A 20 3.52 -11.31 -4.62
N LEU A 21 3.49 -12.59 -5.02
CA LEU A 21 2.36 -13.49 -4.79
C LEU A 21 2.21 -13.89 -3.32
N LEU A 22 3.31 -14.01 -2.58
CA LEU A 22 3.31 -14.38 -1.17
C LEU A 22 3.05 -13.20 -0.22
N SER A 23 3.23 -11.95 -0.68
CA SER A 23 3.01 -10.75 0.14
C SER A 23 1.56 -10.24 0.16
N ALA A 24 0.61 -10.94 -0.47
CA ALA A 24 -0.79 -10.54 -0.55
C ALA A 24 -1.65 -10.99 0.65
N CYS A 25 -1.09 -11.73 1.62
CA CYS A 25 -1.77 -12.02 2.87
C CYS A 25 -1.41 -10.97 3.93
N GLN A 26 -2.46 -10.34 4.48
CA GLN A 26 -2.52 -9.49 5.68
C GLN A 26 -2.60 -7.97 5.46
N SER A 27 -3.73 -7.51 4.92
CA SER A 27 -4.36 -6.32 5.47
C SER A 27 -5.30 -6.77 6.60
N ALA A 28 -4.92 -6.52 7.85
CA ALA A 28 -5.84 -6.62 8.98
C ALA A 28 -7.06 -5.73 8.71
N PRO A 29 -8.30 -6.19 8.96
CA PRO A 29 -9.45 -5.30 8.92
C PRO A 29 -9.23 -4.19 9.96
N SER A 30 -9.26 -2.93 9.52
CA SER A 30 -9.30 -1.80 10.45
C SER A 30 -10.54 -1.97 11.32
N THR A 31 -10.36 -2.34 12.58
CA THR A 31 -11.42 -2.32 13.57
C THR A 31 -11.97 -0.92 13.64
N GLY A 32 -13.20 -0.73 13.17
CA GLY A 32 -13.96 0.49 13.38
C GLY A 32 -14.03 0.73 14.88
N GLY A 33 -13.25 1.70 15.36
CA GLY A 33 -13.28 2.13 16.73
C GLY A 33 -14.69 2.64 17.04
N VAL A 34 -15.43 1.87 17.83
CA VAL A 34 -16.64 2.34 18.48
C VAL A 34 -16.23 3.52 19.35
N THR A 35 -16.55 4.73 18.90
CA THR A 35 -16.34 5.93 19.70
C THR A 35 -17.22 5.78 20.95
N PRO A 36 -16.65 5.82 22.17
CA PRO A 36 -17.46 5.77 23.37
C PRO A 36 -18.45 6.96 23.36
N PRO A 37 -19.69 6.77 23.84
CA PRO A 37 -20.64 7.87 23.92
C PRO A 37 -20.04 9.01 24.73
N LEU A 38 -20.11 10.22 24.17
CA LEU A 38 -19.70 11.44 24.86
C LEU A 38 -20.40 11.51 26.22
N PRO A 39 -19.67 11.84 27.31
CA PRO A 39 -20.30 12.08 28.60
C PRO A 39 -21.33 13.22 28.45
N PRO A 40 -22.46 13.14 29.19
CA PRO A 40 -23.47 14.18 29.14
C PRO A 40 -22.86 15.53 29.49
N SER A 41 -23.14 16.54 28.66
CA SER A 41 -22.74 17.92 28.93
C SER A 41 -23.20 18.33 30.33
N PRO A 42 -22.33 18.90 31.16
CA PRO A 42 -22.72 19.37 32.48
C PRO A 42 -23.81 20.45 32.34
N THR A 43 -24.90 20.25 33.07
CA THR A 43 -25.98 21.22 33.22
C THR A 43 -25.40 22.56 33.68
N PRO A 44 -25.68 23.68 32.97
CA PRO A 44 -25.17 24.99 33.37
C PRO A 44 -25.70 25.35 34.76
N ALA A 45 -24.78 25.64 35.68
CA ALA A 45 -25.11 26.14 37.00
C ALA A 45 -25.85 27.50 36.90
N PRO A 46 -26.81 27.78 37.79
CA PRO A 46 -27.52 29.05 37.81
C PRO A 46 -26.53 30.20 38.04
N SER A 47 -26.54 31.19 37.13
CA SER A 47 -25.66 32.35 37.21
C SER A 47 -26.02 33.20 38.41
N THR A 48 -25.19 33.18 39.45
CA THR A 48 -25.16 34.21 40.47
C THR A 48 -24.69 35.52 39.84
N GLY A 49 -25.53 36.56 39.92
CA GLY A 49 -25.30 37.88 39.35
C GLY A 49 -24.16 38.66 40.00
N GLY A 50 -22.93 38.20 39.78
CA GLY A 50 -21.71 38.94 40.09
C GLY A 50 -21.47 40.04 39.06
N VAL A 51 -21.28 41.26 39.54
CA VAL A 51 -20.87 42.42 38.74
C VAL A 51 -19.51 42.12 38.11
N THR A 52 -19.48 41.83 36.81
CA THR A 52 -18.25 41.55 36.06
C THR A 52 -17.40 42.83 36.03
N PRO A 53 -16.15 42.80 36.52
CA PRO A 53 -15.24 43.93 36.34
C PRO A 53 -15.04 44.20 34.83
N PRO A 54 -14.87 45.47 34.42
CA PRO A 54 -14.72 45.83 33.02
C PRO A 54 -13.58 45.02 32.39
N LEU A 55 -13.89 44.28 31.32
CA LEU A 55 -12.91 43.51 30.57
C LEU A 55 -11.76 44.45 30.15
N PRO A 56 -10.49 44.06 30.33
CA PRO A 56 -9.37 44.81 29.80
C PRO A 56 -9.58 45.00 28.29
N PRO A 57 -9.20 46.17 27.73
CA PRO A 57 -9.36 46.42 26.30
C PRO A 57 -8.72 45.27 25.53
N SER A 58 -9.50 44.64 24.65
CA SER A 58 -8.99 43.56 23.80
C SER A 58 -7.75 44.09 23.08
N PRO A 59 -6.60 43.39 23.14
CA PRO A 59 -5.40 43.85 22.47
C PRO A 59 -5.74 44.08 21.01
N THR A 60 -5.54 45.32 20.54
CA THR A 60 -5.73 45.70 19.14
C THR A 60 -4.86 44.77 18.29
N ARG A 61 -5.47 43.77 17.64
CA ARG A 61 -4.73 42.86 16.77
C ARG A 61 -4.12 43.70 15.66
N THR A 62 -2.79 43.79 15.65
CA THR A 62 -2.05 44.38 14.54
C THR A 62 -2.46 43.62 13.26
N PRO A 63 -2.87 44.33 12.20
CA PRO A 63 -3.30 43.68 10.97
C PRO A 63 -2.15 42.81 10.42
N ILE A 64 -2.46 41.54 10.17
CA ILE A 64 -1.55 40.61 9.51
C ILE A 64 -1.43 41.06 8.05
N LEU A 65 -0.23 41.45 7.63
CA LEU A 65 0.05 41.74 6.22
C LEU A 65 -0.02 40.41 5.45
N ALA A 66 -1.02 40.25 4.60
CA ALA A 66 -1.10 39.14 3.66
C ALA A 66 -0.55 39.62 2.31
N SER A 67 0.45 38.92 1.78
CA SER A 67 0.93 39.15 0.42
C SER A 67 0.30 38.14 -0.53
N GLU A 68 -0.03 38.59 -1.73
CA GLU A 68 -0.60 37.73 -2.77
C GLU A 68 0.48 36.77 -3.27
N GLY A 69 0.28 35.45 -3.08
CA GLY A 69 1.29 34.44 -3.41
C GLY A 69 1.09 33.76 -4.76
N ASN A 70 1.80 32.65 -4.95
CA ASN A 70 1.91 31.96 -6.24
C ASN A 70 0.65 31.16 -6.57
N TYR A 71 0.24 31.23 -7.84
CA TYR A 71 -0.83 30.41 -8.40
C TYR A 71 -0.24 29.14 -9.01
N ARG A 72 -0.85 28.00 -8.74
CA ARG A 72 -0.45 26.73 -9.33
C ARG A 72 -1.65 25.81 -9.57
N VAL A 73 -1.41 24.71 -10.26
CA VAL A 73 -2.34 23.57 -10.29
C VAL A 73 -1.67 22.37 -9.61
N GLU A 74 -2.35 21.82 -8.60
CA GLU A 74 -1.97 20.59 -7.93
C GLU A 74 -2.60 19.38 -8.63
N ILE A 75 -1.86 18.27 -8.70
CA ILE A 75 -2.34 17.01 -9.29
C ILE A 75 -2.52 16.01 -8.16
N ALA A 76 -3.73 15.49 -8.00
CA ALA A 76 -4.01 14.37 -7.11
C ALA A 76 -4.42 13.14 -7.93
N LEU A 77 -3.89 11.98 -7.58
CA LEU A 77 -4.18 10.70 -8.22
C LEU A 77 -4.65 9.72 -7.14
N PHE A 78 -5.82 9.14 -7.33
CA PHE A 78 -6.43 8.20 -6.39
C PHE A 78 -7.43 7.28 -7.11
N ASP A 79 -7.80 6.16 -6.50
CA ASP A 79 -8.84 5.28 -7.04
C ASP A 79 -10.26 5.72 -6.63
N SER A 80 -11.29 4.95 -7.01
CA SER A 80 -12.68 5.24 -6.65
C SER A 80 -12.96 5.30 -5.14
N ASN A 81 -12.07 4.73 -4.31
CA ASN A 81 -12.16 4.73 -2.85
C ASN A 81 -11.22 5.76 -2.21
N ALA A 82 -10.71 6.72 -2.99
CA ALA A 82 -9.73 7.71 -2.56
C ALA A 82 -8.42 7.13 -2.00
N ARG A 83 -8.08 5.88 -2.37
CA ARG A 83 -6.81 5.24 -1.99
C ARG A 83 -5.67 5.80 -2.83
N THR A 84 -4.53 6.02 -2.19
CA THR A 84 -3.27 6.49 -2.82
C THR A 84 -2.29 5.35 -3.12
N ALA A 85 -2.72 4.11 -2.90
CA ALA A 85 -2.05 2.88 -3.29
C ALA A 85 -3.13 1.83 -3.54
N VAL A 86 -2.98 1.01 -4.58
CA VAL A 86 -3.99 0.01 -4.97
C VAL A 86 -3.33 -1.36 -5.00
N THR A 87 -4.00 -2.35 -4.39
CA THR A 87 -3.70 -3.77 -4.56
C THR A 87 -4.97 -4.43 -5.05
N ASP A 88 -4.90 -5.11 -6.20
CA ASP A 88 -6.07 -5.75 -6.81
C ASP A 88 -5.66 -6.97 -7.64
N ALA A 89 -6.65 -7.79 -7.99
CA ALA A 89 -6.44 -9.02 -8.73
C ALA A 89 -5.96 -8.75 -10.16
N VAL A 90 -5.04 -9.58 -10.63
CA VAL A 90 -4.70 -9.66 -12.05
C VAL A 90 -5.96 -10.00 -12.85
N GLY A 91 -6.16 -9.29 -13.97
CA GLY A 91 -7.36 -9.35 -14.80
C GLY A 91 -8.42 -8.31 -14.40
N ALA A 92 -8.32 -7.70 -13.21
CA ALA A 92 -9.19 -6.61 -12.81
C ALA A 92 -8.92 -5.34 -13.63
N THR A 93 -9.88 -4.41 -13.59
CA THR A 93 -9.72 -3.06 -14.13
C THR A 93 -9.98 -2.05 -13.01
N VAL A 94 -8.98 -1.24 -12.72
CA VAL A 94 -9.08 -0.18 -11.71
C VAL A 94 -9.41 1.12 -12.41
N THR A 95 -10.40 1.85 -11.89
CA THR A 95 -10.67 3.22 -12.34
C THR A 95 -9.91 4.19 -11.45
N LEU A 96 -8.99 4.94 -12.06
CA LEU A 96 -8.25 6.00 -11.41
C LEU A 96 -8.88 7.35 -11.73
N THR A 97 -8.91 8.20 -10.72
CA THR A 97 -9.32 9.60 -10.80
C THR A 97 -8.09 10.49 -10.72
N ILE A 98 -7.91 11.31 -11.75
CA ILE A 98 -6.89 12.34 -11.82
C ILE A 98 -7.59 13.67 -11.54
N ALA A 99 -7.37 14.25 -10.37
CA ALA A 99 -7.93 15.55 -10.01
C ALA A 99 -6.89 16.66 -10.17
N PHE A 100 -7.27 17.69 -10.90
CA PHE A 100 -6.48 18.91 -11.10
C PHE A 100 -7.09 20.02 -10.25
N ARG A 101 -6.33 20.51 -9.27
CA ARG A 101 -6.82 21.46 -8.26
C ARG A 101 -6.06 22.79 -8.37
N PRO A 102 -6.64 23.81 -9.03
CA PRO A 102 -6.09 25.15 -9.01
C PRO A 102 -6.02 25.68 -7.57
N SER A 103 -4.81 26.04 -7.14
CA SER A 103 -4.55 26.55 -5.80
C SER A 103 -3.72 27.83 -5.85
N LYS A 104 -3.86 28.62 -4.79
CA LYS A 104 -3.10 29.85 -4.57
C LYS A 104 -2.41 29.72 -3.22
N ASP A 105 -1.10 29.93 -3.21
CA ASP A 105 -0.37 30.11 -1.97
C ASP A 105 -0.65 31.50 -1.42
N VAL A 106 -0.87 31.58 -0.11
CA VAL A 106 -0.93 32.84 0.61
C VAL A 106 0.20 32.84 1.63
N PHE A 107 1.02 33.88 1.58
CA PHE A 107 2.10 34.11 2.53
C PHE A 107 1.64 35.19 3.50
N THR A 108 1.54 34.81 4.77
CA THR A 108 1.30 35.74 5.86
C THR A 108 2.52 35.79 6.76
N GLN A 109 2.67 36.89 7.49
CA GLN A 109 3.71 37.03 8.49
C GLN A 109 3.05 37.15 9.87
N THR A 110 3.45 36.30 10.81
CA THR A 110 2.98 36.42 12.19
C THR A 110 3.49 37.73 12.81
N SER A 111 2.90 38.14 13.94
CA SER A 111 3.40 39.28 14.72
C SER A 111 4.84 39.13 15.20
N THR A 112 5.37 37.90 15.24
CA THR A 112 6.78 37.59 15.56
C THR A 112 7.71 37.67 14.36
N GLY A 113 7.21 38.06 13.18
CA GLY A 113 7.98 38.10 11.94
C GLY A 113 8.14 36.75 11.24
N THR A 114 7.56 35.67 11.77
CA THR A 114 7.66 34.32 11.19
C THR A 114 6.76 34.22 9.96
N PRO A 115 7.29 33.90 8.77
CA PRO A 115 6.46 33.68 7.59
C PRO A 115 5.69 32.35 7.74
N THR A 116 4.40 32.38 7.46
CA THR A 116 3.56 31.19 7.34
C THR A 116 2.99 31.11 5.92
N LYS A 117 2.93 29.88 5.41
CA LYS A 117 2.42 29.57 4.07
C LYS A 117 1.22 28.66 4.22
N TYR A 118 0.11 29.03 3.59
CA TYR A 118 -1.05 28.14 3.44
C TYR A 118 -1.56 28.18 2.00
N SER A 119 -2.18 27.07 1.58
CA SER A 119 -2.75 26.92 0.24
C SER A 119 -4.27 27.08 0.33
N THR A 120 -4.86 27.90 -0.53
CA THR A 120 -6.32 28.02 -0.66
C THR A 120 -6.74 27.68 -2.09
N GLY A 121 -8.02 27.33 -2.29
CA GLY A 121 -8.56 27.15 -3.64
C GLY A 121 -8.49 28.45 -4.46
N TRP A 122 -8.21 28.33 -5.75
CA TRP A 122 -8.20 29.45 -6.69
C TRP A 122 -9.56 29.53 -7.42
N ALA A 123 -10.58 30.11 -6.78
CA ALA A 123 -11.97 30.06 -7.26
C ALA A 123 -12.19 30.73 -8.64
N ASN A 124 -11.49 31.81 -8.93
CA ASN A 124 -11.54 32.50 -10.22
C ASN A 124 -10.28 32.20 -11.05
N HIS A 125 -9.96 30.92 -11.21
CA HIS A 125 -8.75 30.53 -11.93
C HIS A 125 -8.83 30.84 -13.41
N THR A 126 -7.69 31.25 -13.99
CA THR A 126 -7.56 31.56 -15.42
C THR A 126 -7.12 30.35 -16.25
N VAL A 127 -6.99 29.17 -15.64
CA VAL A 127 -6.64 27.92 -16.33
C VAL A 127 -7.68 27.63 -17.41
N GLY A 128 -7.28 27.79 -18.68
CA GLY A 128 -8.17 27.61 -19.83
C GLY A 128 -7.97 26.26 -20.52
N GLU A 129 -6.71 25.82 -20.60
CA GLU A 129 -6.34 24.59 -21.30
C GLU A 129 -5.34 23.77 -20.48
N MET A 130 -5.33 22.47 -20.75
CA MET A 130 -4.36 21.53 -20.21
C MET A 130 -3.88 20.57 -21.28
N ARG A 131 -2.71 19.99 -21.07
CA ARG A 131 -2.29 18.75 -21.72
C ARG A 131 -1.75 17.82 -20.67
N TYR A 132 -2.08 16.55 -20.78
CA TYR A 132 -1.61 15.55 -19.83
C TYR A 132 -1.37 14.23 -20.53
N CYS A 133 -0.55 13.43 -19.90
CA CYS A 133 -0.39 12.03 -20.22
C CYS A 133 -0.56 11.23 -18.93
N ALA A 134 -1.05 10.00 -19.05
CA ALA A 134 -1.18 9.08 -17.93
C ALA A 134 -0.84 7.67 -18.41
N GLY A 135 -0.11 6.91 -17.60
CA GLY A 135 0.32 5.58 -17.99
C GLY A 135 1.25 4.90 -16.99
N PRO A 136 1.71 3.68 -17.31
CA PRO A 136 2.68 2.97 -16.49
C PRO A 136 4.03 3.73 -16.44
N GLY A 137 4.65 3.73 -15.26
CA GLY A 137 5.84 4.52 -14.94
C GLY A 137 5.50 5.80 -14.18
N ARG A 138 6.51 6.53 -13.69
CA ARG A 138 6.30 7.76 -12.91
C ARG A 138 6.05 9.00 -13.75
N THR A 139 6.47 8.97 -15.00
CA THR A 139 6.42 10.08 -15.95
C THR A 139 6.08 9.56 -17.32
N CYS A 140 5.48 10.41 -18.14
CA CYS A 140 5.18 10.11 -19.52
C CYS A 140 5.41 11.35 -20.40
N THR A 141 5.48 11.13 -21.71
CA THR A 141 5.62 12.22 -22.68
C THR A 141 4.27 12.91 -22.88
N LEU A 142 4.24 14.23 -22.67
CA LEU A 142 3.06 15.04 -22.91
C LEU A 142 2.75 15.10 -24.42
N PRO A 143 1.47 15.01 -24.82
CA PRO A 143 1.09 15.22 -26.21
C PRO A 143 1.27 16.70 -26.61
N ASP A 144 1.42 16.96 -27.91
CA ASP A 144 1.48 18.35 -28.41
C ASP A 144 0.11 19.06 -28.36
N ARG A 145 -0.96 18.28 -28.32
CA ARG A 145 -2.34 18.78 -28.29
C ARG A 145 -2.73 19.28 -26.90
N TRP A 146 -3.19 20.52 -26.85
CA TRP A 146 -3.91 21.10 -25.72
C TRP A 146 -5.40 20.81 -25.81
N VAL A 147 -6.04 20.60 -24.66
CA VAL A 147 -7.48 20.38 -24.53
C VAL A 147 -8.07 21.35 -23.50
N PRO A 148 -9.38 21.64 -23.53
CA PRO A 148 -10.02 22.44 -22.49
C PRO A 148 -9.72 21.89 -21.11
N PHE A 149 -9.46 22.79 -20.16
CA PHE A 149 -9.21 22.41 -18.77
C PHE A 149 -10.44 21.70 -18.17
N ALA A 150 -10.19 20.62 -17.44
CA ALA A 150 -11.19 19.90 -16.67
C ALA A 150 -10.60 19.58 -15.29
N ASN A 151 -11.38 19.79 -14.24
CA ASN A 151 -10.93 19.53 -12.86
C ASN A 151 -10.69 18.04 -12.57
N GLU A 152 -11.26 17.14 -13.37
CA GLU A 152 -11.17 15.70 -13.17
C GLU A 152 -11.05 14.98 -14.52
N GLN A 153 -10.24 13.92 -14.54
CA GLN A 153 -10.18 12.92 -15.60
C GLN A 153 -10.23 11.52 -15.00
N ARG A 154 -10.88 10.58 -15.70
CA ARG A 154 -10.95 9.18 -15.27
C ARG A 154 -10.26 8.28 -16.27
N VAL A 155 -9.44 7.36 -15.77
CA VAL A 155 -8.70 6.40 -16.60
C VAL A 155 -8.91 5.00 -16.08
N SER A 156 -9.33 4.09 -16.95
CA SER A 156 -9.44 2.67 -16.64
C SER A 156 -8.11 1.98 -16.93
N VAL A 157 -7.54 1.35 -15.90
CA VAL A 157 -6.24 0.70 -15.95
C VAL A 157 -6.44 -0.82 -15.79
N PRO A 158 -6.24 -1.62 -16.85
CA PRO A 158 -6.30 -3.07 -16.74
C PRO A 158 -5.04 -3.58 -16.03
N ILE A 159 -5.21 -4.38 -14.98
CA ILE A 159 -4.09 -4.98 -14.25
C ILE A 159 -3.73 -6.30 -14.92
N ASN A 160 -2.75 -6.25 -15.82
CA ASN A 160 -2.25 -7.42 -16.55
C ASN A 160 -0.80 -7.78 -16.18
N TRP A 161 -0.34 -7.35 -15.01
CA TRP A 161 0.99 -7.62 -14.46
C TRP A 161 0.89 -8.13 -13.01
N ILE A 162 1.92 -8.85 -12.56
CA ILE A 162 2.08 -9.22 -11.15
C ILE A 162 3.09 -8.28 -10.49
N GLY A 163 2.83 -7.95 -9.24
CA GLY A 163 3.69 -7.12 -8.40
C GLY A 163 3.44 -5.62 -8.59
N LEU A 164 4.32 -4.85 -7.95
CA LEU A 164 4.23 -3.39 -7.89
C LEU A 164 4.60 -2.75 -9.23
N ARG A 165 3.74 -1.84 -9.71
CA ARG A 165 4.08 -0.88 -10.76
C ARG A 165 3.57 0.51 -10.39
N ASP A 166 4.36 1.51 -10.70
CA ASP A 166 3.91 2.90 -10.59
C ASP A 166 3.02 3.24 -11.80
N PHE A 167 1.91 3.92 -11.55
CA PHE A 167 1.10 4.57 -12.57
C PHE A 167 1.18 6.08 -12.38
N GLY A 168 1.69 6.77 -13.38
CA GLY A 168 2.04 8.18 -13.31
C GLY A 168 1.12 9.03 -14.19
N VAL A 169 0.98 10.28 -13.79
CA VAL A 169 0.41 11.35 -14.59
C VAL A 169 1.40 12.50 -14.64
N THR A 170 1.58 13.07 -15.82
CA THR A 170 2.30 14.33 -16.02
C THR A 170 1.35 15.30 -16.72
N ALA A 171 1.28 16.55 -16.26
CA ALA A 171 0.41 17.56 -16.86
C ALA A 171 1.06 18.95 -16.92
N GLN A 172 0.63 19.73 -17.90
CA GLN A 172 0.90 21.16 -18.04
C GLN A 172 -0.42 21.92 -18.22
N PHE A 173 -0.42 23.17 -17.78
CA PHE A 173 -1.59 24.04 -17.75
C PHE A 173 -1.25 25.38 -18.36
N ARG A 174 -2.21 25.99 -19.05
CA ARG A 174 -2.06 27.34 -19.57
C ARG A 174 -3.36 28.11 -19.52
N GLU A 175 -3.24 29.43 -19.53
CA GLU A 175 -4.35 30.34 -19.70
C GLU A 175 -4.88 30.30 -21.15
N ALA A 176 -6.08 30.84 -21.38
CA ALA A 176 -6.61 31.03 -22.73
C ALA A 176 -5.74 31.95 -23.61
N SER A 177 -4.89 32.78 -22.99
CA SER A 177 -3.88 33.61 -23.65
C SER A 177 -2.69 32.80 -24.20
N GLY A 178 -2.56 31.53 -23.82
CA GLY A 178 -1.42 30.67 -24.12
C GLY A 178 -0.29 30.72 -23.08
N LYS A 179 -0.37 31.60 -22.07
CA LYS A 179 0.61 31.71 -21.00
C LYS A 179 0.59 30.47 -20.09
N THR A 180 1.73 29.80 -19.93
CA THR A 180 1.88 28.64 -19.04
C THR A 180 1.64 29.04 -17.59
N ILE A 181 0.91 28.18 -16.87
CA ILE A 181 0.65 28.30 -15.43
C ILE A 181 1.56 27.29 -14.72
N PRO A 182 2.32 27.72 -13.69
CA PRO A 182 3.13 26.81 -12.89
C PRO A 182 2.32 25.65 -12.30
N ALA A 183 2.93 24.48 -12.20
CA ALA A 183 2.31 23.27 -11.72
C ALA A 183 3.11 22.66 -10.56
N GLY A 184 2.39 22.04 -9.62
CA GLY A 184 3.00 21.32 -8.50
C GLY A 184 3.70 22.22 -7.47
N LEU A 185 4.34 21.58 -6.48
CA LEU A 185 4.92 22.28 -5.33
C LEU A 185 6.18 23.09 -5.69
N ASN A 186 6.90 22.68 -6.74
CA ASN A 186 8.14 23.33 -7.19
C ASN A 186 7.91 24.46 -8.21
N LEU A 187 6.65 24.80 -8.51
CA LEU A 187 6.28 25.82 -9.50
C LEU A 187 6.94 25.60 -10.87
N ALA A 188 7.11 24.34 -11.26
CA ALA A 188 7.66 23.97 -12.55
C ALA A 188 6.61 24.16 -13.66
N GLU A 189 7.03 24.18 -14.93
CA GLU A 189 6.08 24.27 -16.05
C GLU A 189 5.15 23.05 -16.12
N SER A 190 5.61 21.90 -15.64
CA SER A 190 4.84 20.65 -15.54
C SER A 190 4.92 20.07 -14.15
N ALA A 191 3.84 19.41 -13.70
CA ALA A 191 3.84 18.59 -12.50
C ALA A 191 3.62 17.12 -12.85
N SER A 192 4.19 16.25 -12.03
CA SER A 192 3.90 14.82 -12.09
C SER A 192 3.44 14.32 -10.72
N ASN A 193 2.54 13.35 -10.73
CA ASN A 193 2.18 12.58 -9.56
C ASN A 193 2.07 11.10 -9.96
N TRP A 194 2.24 10.19 -9.03
CA TRP A 194 2.17 8.76 -9.30
C TRP A 194 1.49 8.01 -8.15
N LEU A 195 0.91 6.87 -8.49
CA LEU A 195 0.22 5.98 -7.56
C LEU A 195 0.75 4.56 -7.77
N PRO A 196 1.19 3.86 -6.71
CA PRO A 196 1.61 2.47 -6.79
C PRO A 196 0.39 1.54 -6.94
N ILE A 197 0.45 0.64 -7.93
CA ILE A 197 -0.55 -0.39 -8.18
C ILE A 197 0.13 -1.76 -8.13
N THR A 198 -0.31 -2.61 -7.22
CA THR A 198 0.18 -3.98 -7.06
C THR A 198 -0.83 -4.96 -7.63
N GLY A 199 -0.45 -5.68 -8.68
CA GLY A 199 -1.24 -6.79 -9.20
C GLY A 199 -0.96 -8.08 -8.44
N VAL A 200 -2.00 -8.75 -7.93
CA VAL A 200 -1.88 -10.03 -7.23
C VAL A 200 -2.67 -11.10 -7.98
N VAL A 201 -2.16 -12.33 -8.09
CA VAL A 201 -2.96 -13.41 -8.67
C VAL A 201 -3.99 -13.84 -7.64
N ASP A 202 -5.28 -13.74 -7.98
CA ASP A 202 -6.33 -14.37 -7.19
C ASP A 202 -6.27 -15.88 -7.43
N GLU A 203 -5.91 -16.64 -6.39
CA GLU A 203 -5.80 -18.10 -6.44
C GLU A 203 -7.14 -18.78 -6.78
N ARG A 204 -8.28 -18.10 -6.55
CA ARG A 204 -9.61 -18.59 -6.91
C ARG A 204 -9.89 -18.47 -8.41
N THR A 205 -9.14 -17.62 -9.11
CA THR A 205 -9.29 -17.45 -10.56
C THR A 205 -8.47 -18.53 -11.28
N PRO A 206 -9.12 -19.42 -12.06
CA PRO A 206 -8.40 -20.47 -12.78
C PRO A 206 -7.29 -19.90 -13.66
N ALA A 207 -6.14 -20.57 -13.73
CA ALA A 207 -4.99 -20.11 -14.52
C ALA A 207 -5.35 -19.81 -15.98
N VAL A 208 -6.28 -20.57 -16.58
CA VAL A 208 -6.76 -20.36 -17.96
C VAL A 208 -7.60 -19.09 -18.15
N ALA A 209 -8.13 -18.51 -17.08
CA ALA A 209 -8.88 -17.25 -17.10
C ALA A 209 -7.99 -16.02 -16.87
N GLN A 210 -6.71 -16.22 -16.54
CA GLN A 210 -5.74 -15.14 -16.35
C GLN A 210 -5.30 -14.54 -17.71
N PRO A 211 -4.80 -13.29 -17.76
CA PRO A 211 -4.24 -12.72 -18.98
C PRO A 211 -3.08 -13.59 -19.56
N PRO A 212 -2.89 -13.69 -20.88
CA PRO A 212 -1.92 -14.63 -21.49
C PRO A 212 -0.48 -14.54 -20.96
N ALA A 213 0.02 -13.33 -20.72
CA ALA A 213 1.34 -13.11 -20.13
C ALA A 213 1.45 -13.73 -18.72
N ILE A 214 0.36 -13.69 -17.97
CA ILE A 214 0.27 -14.21 -16.60
C ILE A 214 0.09 -15.72 -16.61
N GLN A 215 -0.65 -16.28 -17.57
CA GLN A 215 -0.75 -17.73 -17.75
C GLN A 215 0.64 -18.36 -17.94
N THR A 216 1.48 -17.72 -18.76
CA THR A 216 2.86 -18.17 -19.00
C THR A 216 3.69 -18.18 -17.72
N ILE A 217 3.60 -17.10 -16.92
CA ILE A 217 4.29 -17.00 -15.63
C ILE A 217 3.79 -18.06 -14.64
N ILE A 218 2.48 -18.26 -14.54
CA ILE A 218 1.90 -19.30 -13.67
C ILE A 218 2.34 -20.69 -14.10
N ALA A 219 2.35 -20.98 -15.41
CA ALA A 219 2.81 -22.25 -15.95
C ALA A 219 4.29 -22.50 -15.65
N GLN A 220 5.15 -21.50 -15.84
CA GLN A 220 6.56 -21.57 -15.48
C GLN A 220 6.77 -21.78 -13.98
N ALA A 221 6.03 -21.05 -13.14
CA ALA A 221 6.09 -21.20 -11.68
C ALA A 221 5.67 -22.60 -11.24
N ARG A 222 4.59 -23.15 -11.80
CA ARG A 222 4.13 -24.53 -11.52
C ARG A 222 5.10 -25.59 -12.04
N ALA A 223 5.77 -25.34 -13.16
CA ALA A 223 6.80 -26.23 -13.68
C ALA A 223 8.06 -26.24 -12.78
N ALA A 224 8.45 -25.07 -12.26
CA ALA A 224 9.58 -24.94 -11.34
C ALA A 224 9.27 -25.48 -9.93
N PHE A 225 8.03 -25.30 -9.48
CA PHE A 225 7.56 -25.74 -8.17
C PHE A 225 6.23 -26.49 -8.32
N PRO A 226 6.26 -27.81 -8.55
CA PRO A 226 5.04 -28.60 -8.75
C PRO A 226 4.21 -28.72 -7.47
N ILE A 227 4.81 -28.44 -6.31
CA ILE A 227 4.15 -28.55 -5.01
C ILE A 227 3.48 -27.22 -4.65
N SER A 228 2.17 -27.27 -4.41
CA SER A 228 1.40 -26.20 -3.80
C SER A 228 1.19 -26.48 -2.31
N GLY A 229 1.19 -25.44 -1.48
CA GLY A 229 0.88 -25.57 -0.06
C GLY A 229 0.34 -24.30 0.55
N LYS A 230 -0.06 -24.42 1.81
CA LYS A 230 -0.62 -23.35 2.64
C LYS A 230 -0.22 -23.58 4.10
N ILE A 231 0.07 -22.49 4.77
CA ILE A 231 0.29 -22.43 6.21
C ILE A 231 -0.77 -21.52 6.82
N GLN A 232 -1.39 -21.99 7.90
CA GLN A 232 -2.34 -21.21 8.69
C GLN A 232 -1.88 -21.17 10.14
N VAL A 233 -1.49 -19.98 10.60
CA VAL A 233 -1.04 -19.74 11.97
C VAL A 233 -2.22 -19.24 12.80
N GLY A 234 -2.61 -20.02 13.81
CA GLY A 234 -3.79 -19.75 14.63
C GLY A 234 -5.10 -19.72 13.85
N GLU A 235 -6.12 -19.10 14.42
CA GLU A 235 -7.45 -18.96 13.82
C GLU A 235 -7.60 -17.68 12.98
N GLY A 236 -6.48 -17.09 12.53
CA GLY A 236 -6.48 -15.85 11.74
C GLY A 236 -6.87 -14.60 12.54
N ARG A 237 -6.79 -14.65 13.87
CA ARG A 237 -7.06 -13.52 14.78
C ARG A 237 -5.88 -13.34 15.73
N PRO A 238 -5.59 -12.11 16.21
CA PRO A 238 -4.61 -11.91 17.25
C PRO A 238 -4.87 -12.82 18.46
N MET A 239 -3.79 -13.37 19.03
CA MET A 239 -3.87 -14.16 20.25
C MET A 239 -3.44 -13.32 21.45
N GLY A 240 -4.18 -13.39 22.56
CA GLY A 240 -3.88 -12.65 23.77
C GLY A 240 -3.35 -13.55 24.89
N GLY A 241 -2.50 -13.00 25.77
CA GLY A 241 -2.11 -13.67 27.01
C GLY A 241 -1.60 -12.70 28.06
N LYS A 242 -1.30 -13.22 29.25
CA LYS A 242 -0.65 -12.44 30.31
C LYS A 242 0.84 -12.29 29.98
N ALA A 243 1.39 -11.09 30.11
CA ALA A 243 2.82 -10.85 29.94
C ALA A 243 3.64 -11.77 30.88
N GLY A 244 4.66 -12.42 30.32
CA GLY A 244 5.48 -13.42 31.02
C GLY A 244 4.91 -14.84 31.01
N SER A 245 3.68 -15.05 30.52
CA SER A 245 3.12 -16.39 30.32
C SER A 245 3.57 -16.99 28.98
N THR A 246 3.40 -18.31 28.84
CA THR A 246 3.57 -19.01 27.57
C THR A 246 2.20 -19.44 27.05
N ILE A 247 1.88 -19.06 25.82
CA ILE A 247 0.72 -19.56 25.08
C ILE A 247 1.13 -20.61 24.08
N THR A 248 0.18 -21.45 23.64
CA THR A 248 0.41 -22.43 22.58
C THR A 248 -0.23 -21.94 21.29
N VAL A 249 0.58 -21.73 20.25
CA VAL A 249 0.11 -21.38 18.91
C VAL A 249 0.03 -22.64 18.07
N THR A 250 -1.18 -22.99 17.64
CA THR A 250 -1.41 -24.09 16.70
C THR A 250 -1.21 -23.60 15.27
N VAL A 251 -0.47 -24.36 14.48
CA VAL A 251 -0.23 -24.09 13.06
C VAL A 251 -0.69 -25.29 12.25
N GLN A 252 -1.50 -25.03 11.22
CA GLN A 252 -1.98 -26.02 10.27
C GLN A 252 -1.21 -25.90 8.95
N PHE A 253 -0.91 -27.06 8.36
CA PHE A 253 -0.18 -27.19 7.11
C PHE A 253 -0.99 -28.01 6.12
N GLU A 254 -1.09 -27.50 4.90
CA GLU A 254 -1.69 -28.19 3.77
C GLU A 254 -0.69 -28.17 2.62
N ALA A 255 -0.49 -29.31 1.96
CA ALA A 255 0.37 -29.40 0.80
C ALA A 255 -0.09 -30.49 -0.15
N ALA A 256 0.04 -30.25 -1.44
CA ALA A 256 -0.30 -31.18 -2.50
C ALA A 256 0.72 -31.07 -3.63
N SER A 257 1.06 -32.22 -4.23
CA SER A 257 1.88 -32.30 -5.44
C SER A 257 1.16 -33.19 -6.45
N PRO A 258 1.09 -32.78 -7.74
CA PRO A 258 0.49 -33.60 -8.78
C PRO A 258 1.42 -34.75 -9.20
N LEU A 259 2.68 -34.75 -8.76
CA LEU A 259 3.70 -35.70 -9.25
C LEU A 259 3.97 -36.85 -8.28
N ALA A 260 3.81 -36.62 -6.98
CA ALA A 260 4.02 -37.59 -5.90
C ALA A 260 3.41 -37.09 -4.59
N PRO A 261 3.17 -37.96 -3.58
CA PRO A 261 2.76 -37.52 -2.26
C PRO A 261 3.78 -36.58 -1.60
N VAL A 262 3.30 -35.56 -0.87
CA VAL A 262 4.15 -34.70 -0.03
C VAL A 262 4.50 -35.46 1.24
N THR A 263 5.79 -35.74 1.45
CA THR A 263 6.27 -36.61 2.55
C THR A 263 7.08 -35.87 3.59
N GLU A 264 7.71 -34.75 3.22
CA GLU A 264 8.59 -34.00 4.11
C GLU A 264 8.22 -32.51 4.12
N MET A 265 8.54 -31.85 5.22
CA MET A 265 8.55 -30.40 5.33
C MET A 265 9.76 -29.94 6.13
N ARG A 266 10.14 -28.68 5.98
CA ARG A 266 11.10 -28.02 6.86
C ARG A 266 10.55 -26.67 7.31
N LEU A 267 10.86 -26.32 8.55
CA LEU A 267 10.28 -25.19 9.24
C LEU A 267 11.37 -24.30 9.81
N LYS A 268 11.17 -22.99 9.74
CA LYS A 268 12.05 -22.01 10.38
C LYS A 268 11.19 -20.91 11.01
N ARG A 269 11.44 -20.62 12.28
CA ARG A 269 10.90 -19.44 12.95
C ARG A 269 11.91 -18.32 12.79
N ASP A 270 11.41 -17.14 12.46
CA ASP A 270 12.25 -15.97 12.30
C ASP A 270 11.51 -14.70 12.71
N SER A 271 12.27 -13.68 13.08
CA SER A 271 11.77 -12.36 13.46
C SER A 271 11.83 -11.35 12.31
N ILE A 272 12.41 -11.73 11.17
CA ILE A 272 12.52 -10.84 10.02
C ILE A 272 11.10 -10.50 9.50
N GLY A 273 10.89 -9.22 9.21
CA GLY A 273 9.62 -8.68 8.70
C GLY A 273 9.19 -9.21 7.32
N ARG A 274 9.93 -10.14 6.70
CA ARG A 274 9.64 -10.70 5.37
C ARG A 274 9.66 -12.23 5.37
N CYS A 275 9.19 -12.82 4.28
CA CYS A 275 9.28 -14.25 4.04
C CYS A 275 10.73 -14.65 3.70
N LEU A 276 11.17 -15.80 4.22
CA LEU A 276 12.48 -16.36 3.90
C LEU A 276 12.53 -16.88 2.46
N THR A 277 13.71 -16.81 1.87
CA THR A 277 14.02 -17.40 0.57
C THR A 277 14.36 -18.88 0.70
N PRO A 278 14.28 -19.67 -0.39
CA PRO A 278 14.76 -21.05 -0.44
C PRO A 278 16.19 -21.25 0.10
N ASP A 279 17.09 -20.31 -0.21
CA ASP A 279 18.48 -20.35 0.25
C ASP A 279 18.59 -20.11 1.75
N GLU A 280 17.78 -19.20 2.31
CA GLU A 280 17.72 -18.96 3.76
C GLU A 280 17.03 -20.09 4.54
N MET A 281 16.26 -20.93 3.86
CA MET A 281 15.70 -22.16 4.40
C MET A 281 16.65 -23.35 4.25
N SER A 282 17.76 -23.21 3.50
CA SER A 282 18.64 -24.33 3.11
C SER A 282 19.23 -25.09 4.30
N ASP A 283 19.43 -24.41 5.43
CA ASP A 283 19.97 -24.92 6.69
C ASP A 283 18.90 -25.55 7.61
N ALA A 284 17.62 -25.33 7.35
CA ALA A 284 16.54 -25.93 8.14
C ALA A 284 16.43 -27.44 7.83
N ALA A 285 16.41 -28.25 8.90
CA ALA A 285 16.30 -29.69 8.80
C ALA A 285 14.95 -30.12 8.22
N TRP A 286 14.99 -31.13 7.34
CA TRP A 286 13.80 -31.81 6.86
C TRP A 286 13.25 -32.74 7.94
N GLU A 287 11.93 -32.78 8.04
CA GLU A 287 11.18 -33.64 8.96
C GLU A 287 9.96 -34.22 8.24
N PRO A 288 9.37 -35.33 8.74
CA PRO A 288 8.14 -35.87 8.17
C PRO A 288 7.02 -34.83 8.14
N PHE A 289 6.29 -34.79 7.03
CA PHE A 289 5.12 -33.93 6.88
C PHE A 289 4.08 -34.29 7.95
N VAL A 290 3.61 -33.28 8.68
CA VAL A 290 2.45 -33.38 9.56
C VAL A 290 1.50 -32.23 9.29
N ALA A 291 0.19 -32.51 9.31
CA ALA A 291 -0.84 -31.51 8.99
C ALA A 291 -0.98 -30.42 10.06
N GLN A 292 -0.45 -30.64 11.27
CA GLN A 292 -0.57 -29.69 12.38
C GLN A 292 0.64 -29.78 13.32
N LYS A 293 1.10 -28.62 13.82
CA LYS A 293 2.05 -28.52 14.93
C LYS A 293 1.67 -27.43 15.92
N SER A 294 2.14 -27.58 17.15
CA SER A 294 1.93 -26.60 18.23
C SER A 294 3.26 -26.01 18.67
N TYR A 295 3.30 -24.68 18.84
CA TYR A 295 4.49 -23.95 19.23
C TYR A 295 4.26 -23.21 20.56
N PRO A 296 5.13 -23.39 21.56
CA PRO A 296 5.11 -22.51 22.72
C PRO A 296 5.65 -21.13 22.33
N VAL A 297 4.92 -20.09 22.70
CA VAL A 297 5.30 -18.70 22.47
C VAL A 297 5.18 -17.91 23.76
N ASN A 298 6.26 -17.24 24.14
CA ASN A 298 6.26 -16.37 25.31
C ASN A 298 5.58 -15.06 24.97
N VAL A 299 4.61 -14.67 25.80
CA VAL A 299 3.86 -13.42 25.66
C VAL A 299 4.68 -12.30 26.30
N ALA A 300 5.16 -11.36 25.49
CA ALA A 300 5.75 -10.13 26.00
C ALA A 300 4.66 -9.07 26.23
N LEU A 301 4.95 -8.07 27.06
CA LEU A 301 4.07 -6.91 27.23
C LEU A 301 3.90 -6.17 25.89
N ASN A 302 2.68 -5.69 25.60
CA ASN A 302 2.28 -5.06 24.34
C ASN A 302 2.10 -6.06 23.18
N TRP A 303 2.84 -5.91 22.09
CA TRP A 303 2.66 -6.68 20.86
C TRP A 303 3.94 -7.40 20.47
N THR A 304 3.80 -8.68 20.14
CA THR A 304 4.85 -9.48 19.50
C THR A 304 4.29 -10.16 18.25
N THR A 305 5.16 -10.57 17.36
CA THR A 305 4.77 -11.30 16.14
C THR A 305 5.37 -12.69 16.20
N PHE A 306 4.52 -13.71 16.09
CA PHE A 306 4.98 -15.08 15.84
C PHE A 306 4.91 -15.34 14.34
N LYS A 307 6.06 -15.59 13.72
CA LYS A 307 6.18 -15.86 12.28
C LYS A 307 6.82 -17.22 12.04
N LEU A 308 6.25 -17.96 11.09
CA LEU A 308 6.73 -19.28 10.69
C LEU A 308 6.85 -19.37 9.17
N HIS A 309 7.94 -19.99 8.73
CA HIS A 309 8.23 -20.31 7.33
C HIS A 309 8.19 -21.83 7.15
N VAL A 310 7.63 -22.29 6.03
CA VAL A 310 7.56 -23.71 5.68
C VAL A 310 7.95 -23.92 4.21
N GLN A 311 8.70 -24.98 3.95
CA GLN A 311 8.89 -25.51 2.61
C GLN A 311 8.60 -27.00 2.61
N TYR A 312 7.93 -27.47 1.58
CA TYR A 312 7.50 -28.85 1.41
C TYR A 312 8.36 -29.57 0.38
N ARG A 313 8.43 -30.89 0.53
CA ARG A 313 9.09 -31.78 -0.43
C ARG A 313 8.26 -33.04 -0.64
N ASP A 314 8.14 -33.43 -1.91
CA ASP A 314 7.44 -34.66 -2.29
C ASP A 314 8.38 -35.87 -2.32
N ALA A 315 7.81 -37.07 -2.44
CA ALA A 315 8.57 -38.31 -2.45
C ALA A 315 9.55 -38.45 -3.64
N LYS A 316 9.48 -37.55 -4.64
CA LYS A 316 10.41 -37.48 -5.77
C LYS A 316 11.50 -36.41 -5.58
N GLY A 317 11.48 -35.71 -4.45
CA GLY A 317 12.46 -34.67 -4.11
C GLY A 317 12.15 -33.30 -4.72
N HIS A 318 11.00 -33.10 -5.37
CA HIS A 318 10.62 -31.76 -5.81
C HIS A 318 10.37 -30.87 -4.60
N LEU A 319 10.61 -29.57 -4.74
CA LEU A 319 10.43 -28.59 -3.67
C LEU A 319 9.24 -27.68 -3.99
N SER A 320 8.56 -27.22 -2.94
CA SER A 320 7.64 -26.09 -3.03
C SER A 320 8.40 -24.75 -2.96
N PRO A 321 7.73 -23.62 -3.24
CA PRO A 321 8.16 -22.32 -2.73
C PRO A 321 8.22 -22.32 -1.19
N VAL A 322 8.85 -21.30 -0.61
CA VAL A 322 8.75 -21.07 0.83
C VAL A 322 7.45 -20.31 1.11
N TYR A 323 6.58 -20.90 1.92
CA TYR A 323 5.38 -20.25 2.43
C TYR A 323 5.64 -19.65 3.81
N CYS A 324 4.92 -18.59 4.13
CA CYS A 324 5.08 -17.85 5.38
C CYS A 324 3.71 -17.41 5.88
N SER A 325 3.56 -17.38 7.20
CA SER A 325 2.41 -16.76 7.86
C SER A 325 2.85 -16.29 9.23
N ASP A 326 2.20 -15.26 9.72
CA ASP A 326 2.41 -14.76 11.07
C ASP A 326 1.09 -14.45 11.78
N ILE A 327 1.19 -14.26 13.08
CA ILE A 327 0.10 -13.86 13.95
C ILE A 327 0.62 -12.85 14.97
N ALA A 328 -0.19 -11.83 15.23
CA ALA A 328 0.06 -10.88 16.28
C ALA A 328 -0.32 -11.49 17.63
N ILE A 329 0.55 -11.33 18.62
CA ILE A 329 0.36 -11.80 19.99
C ILE A 329 0.35 -10.58 20.92
N GLU A 330 -0.80 -10.35 21.54
CA GLU A 330 -1.02 -9.26 22.49
C GLU A 330 -0.77 -9.73 23.93
N GLY A 331 0.02 -8.96 24.67
CA GLY A 331 0.31 -9.19 26.08
C GLY A 331 -0.25 -8.08 26.97
N GLY A 332 -1.18 -8.47 27.85
CA GLY A 332 -1.66 -7.63 28.94
C GLY A 332 -0.91 -7.86 30.24
N PRO A 333 -0.94 -6.91 31.20
CA PRO A 333 -0.31 -7.05 32.51
C PRO A 333 -0.86 -8.22 33.37
#